data_AF-Q9XJ22-F1
#
_entry.id   AF-Q9XJ22-F1
#
_cell.length_a   1.000
_cell.length_b   1.000
_cell.length_c   1.000
_cell.angle_alpha   90.00
_cell.angle_beta   90.00
_cell.angle_gamma   90.00
#
_symmetry.space_group_name_H-M   'P 1'
#
loop_
_entity.id
_entity.type
_entity.pdbx_description
1 polymer ?
#
loop_
_entity_poly.entity_id
_entity_poly.type
_entity_poly.pdbx_seq_one_letter_code
_entity_poly.pdbx_strand_id
1 'polypeptide(L)' 'TERSVAYQPWIWTAGNHEIDFAPEIGETVPFKPYTHRYHVPYKASQSTSPFWYSIKRASAHIIVLASYSAYGKY' A
#
# COMPACT_ATOMS: atom_id res chain seq x y z
N THR A 1 -15.34 21.49 -6.18
CA THR A 1 -15.54 20.53 -5.07
C THR A 1 -14.34 19.60 -5.01
N GLU A 2 -13.92 19.21 -3.82
CA GLU A 2 -12.78 18.29 -3.63
C GLU A 2 -13.15 16.87 -4.09
N ARG A 3 -12.18 16.15 -4.68
CA ARG A 3 -12.36 14.76 -5.08
C ARG A 3 -12.35 13.87 -3.84
N SER A 4 -13.34 13.00 -3.70
CA SER A 4 -13.45 12.08 -2.56
C SER A 4 -13.35 10.62 -3.01
N VAL A 5 -12.71 9.82 -2.16
CA VAL A 5 -12.59 8.36 -2.29
C VAL A 5 -13.93 7.64 -2.26
N ALA A 6 -14.99 8.27 -1.72
CA ALA A 6 -16.34 7.72 -1.70
C ALA A 6 -16.98 7.62 -3.10
N TYR A 7 -16.53 8.45 -4.05
CA TYR A 7 -17.12 8.54 -5.40
C TYR A 7 -16.17 8.10 -6.52
N GLN A 8 -14.88 7.93 -6.23
CA GLN A 8 -13.90 7.43 -7.20
C GLN A 8 -12.77 6.67 -6.49
N PRO A 9 -12.27 5.57 -7.07
CA PRO A 9 -11.19 4.80 -6.45
C PRO A 9 -9.87 5.56 -6.54
N TRP A 10 -9.14 5.56 -5.43
CA TRP A 10 -7.73 5.94 -5.36
C TRP A 10 -6.88 4.68 -5.30
N ILE A 11 -5.69 4.72 -5.90
CA ILE A 11 -4.73 3.61 -5.90
C ILE A 11 -3.65 3.98 -4.89
N TRP A 12 -3.52 3.19 -3.83
CA TRP A 12 -2.69 3.52 -2.67
C TRP A 12 -1.27 2.96 -2.81
N THR A 13 -0.27 3.80 -2.52
CA THR A 13 1.14 3.42 -2.36
C THR A 13 1.56 3.79 -0.93
N ALA A 14 2.20 2.87 -0.21
CA ALA A 14 2.71 3.14 1.14
C ALA A 14 4.07 3.87 1.07
N GLY A 15 4.15 5.07 1.63
CA GLY A 15 5.38 5.86 1.79
C GLY A 15 6.02 5.68 3.16
N ASN A 16 7.03 6.51 3.48
CA ASN A 16 7.70 6.45 4.78
C ASN A 16 6.80 6.89 5.92
N HIS A 17 5.92 7.86 5.68
CA HIS A 17 5.00 8.36 6.71
C HIS A 17 3.92 7.35 7.07
N GLU A 18 3.72 6.31 6.26
CA GLU A 18 2.84 5.18 6.61
C GLU A 18 3.56 4.10 7.42
N ILE A 19 4.89 4.16 7.60
CA ILE A 19 5.63 3.14 8.36
C ILE A 19 5.14 3.12 9.81
N ASP A 20 4.90 4.28 10.41
CA ASP A 20 4.40 4.42 11.79
C ASP A 20 5.11 3.50 12.81
N PHE A 21 6.41 3.28 12.60
CA PHE A 21 7.26 2.50 13.49
C PHE A 21 7.83 3.43 14.56
N ALA A 22 7.27 3.36 15.75
CA ALA A 22 7.59 4.20 16.89
C ALA A 22 7.79 3.33 18.16
N PRO A 23 8.95 2.66 18.29
CA PRO A 23 9.26 1.81 19.44
C PRO A 23 9.20 2.54 20.78
N GLU A 24 9.47 3.85 20.81
CA GLU A 24 9.42 4.71 21.99
C GLU A 24 8.04 4.77 22.66
N ILE A 25 6.97 4.45 21.92
CA ILE A 25 5.60 4.36 22.42
C ILE A 25 5.01 2.94 22.29
N GLY A 26 5.87 1.94 22.03
CA GLY A 26 5.45 0.53 21.92
C GLY A 26 4.85 0.14 20.57
N GLU A 27 4.93 0.99 19.54
CA GLU A 27 4.42 0.70 18.20
C GLU A 27 5.54 0.16 17.31
N THR A 28 5.70 -1.17 17.30
CA THR A 28 6.80 -1.85 16.59
C THR A 28 6.37 -2.61 15.33
N VAL A 29 5.09 -2.54 14.97
CA VAL A 29 4.55 -3.19 13.77
C VAL A 29 4.48 -2.15 12.64
N PRO A 30 5.34 -2.25 11.60
CA PRO A 30 5.32 -1.30 10.50
C PRO A 30 3.99 -1.31 9.75
N PHE A 31 3.56 -0.15 9.26
CA PHE A 31 2.36 0.04 8.46
C PHE A 31 1.05 -0.33 9.15
N LYS A 32 1.05 -0.46 10.48
CA LYS A 32 -0.15 -0.86 11.24
C LYS A 32 -1.34 0.07 10.95
N PRO A 33 -1.27 1.41 11.06
CA PRO A 33 -2.43 2.25 10.75
C PRO A 33 -2.87 2.19 9.27
N TYR A 34 -1.91 2.18 8.34
CA TYR A 34 -2.17 2.09 6.90
C TYR A 34 -2.94 0.81 6.55
N THR A 35 -2.44 -0.35 6.98
CA THR A 35 -3.01 -1.66 6.64
C THR A 35 -4.42 -1.88 7.17
N HIS A 36 -4.80 -1.22 8.28
CA HIS A 36 -6.15 -1.30 8.85
C HIS A 36 -7.17 -0.39 8.14
N ARG A 37 -6.71 0.66 7.45
CA ARG A 37 -7.58 1.71 6.87
C ARG A 37 -7.71 1.59 5.35
N TYR A 38 -6.65 1.16 4.67
CA TYR A 38 -6.55 1.20 3.21
C TYR A 38 -6.26 -0.20 2.64
N HIS A 39 -7.31 -1.00 2.46
CA HIS A 39 -7.18 -2.30 1.80
C HIS A 39 -6.94 -2.15 0.30
N VAL A 40 -6.08 -3.01 -0.25
CA VAL A 40 -5.73 -3.05 -1.68
C VAL A 40 -5.89 -4.46 -2.24
N PRO A 41 -6.13 -4.64 -3.55
CA PRO A 41 -6.43 -5.95 -4.15
C PRO A 41 -5.17 -6.80 -4.43
N TYR A 42 -4.23 -6.88 -3.49
CA TYR A 42 -2.91 -7.49 -3.72
C TYR A 42 -2.97 -8.98 -4.10
N LYS A 43 -3.94 -9.72 -3.56
CA LYS A 43 -4.17 -11.14 -3.91
C LYS A 43 -4.61 -11.32 -5.37
N ALA A 44 -5.30 -10.34 -5.96
CA ALA A 44 -5.75 -10.42 -7.35
C ALA A 44 -4.58 -10.41 -8.35
N SER A 45 -3.44 -9.83 -7.96
CA SER A 45 -2.19 -9.86 -8.72
C SER A 45 -1.21 -10.92 -8.21
N GLN A 46 -1.66 -11.89 -7.42
CA GLN A 46 -0.84 -12.96 -6.82
C GLN A 46 0.30 -12.44 -5.92
N SER A 47 0.17 -11.23 -5.39
CA SER A 47 1.10 -10.73 -4.37
C SER A 47 0.81 -11.40 -3.02
N THR A 48 1.86 -11.54 -2.22
CA THR A 48 1.79 -12.03 -0.84
C THR A 48 1.61 -10.91 0.19
N SER A 49 1.66 -9.63 -0.23
CA SER A 49 1.67 -8.48 0.67
C SER A 49 0.86 -7.30 0.12
N PRO A 50 0.20 -6.50 0.97
CA PRO A 50 -0.54 -5.30 0.55
C PRO A 50 0.36 -4.14 0.10
N PHE A 51 1.69 -4.22 0.26
CA PHE A 51 2.57 -3.10 -0.07
C PHE A 51 3.01 -3.08 -1.54
N TRP A 52 2.94 -4.22 -2.24
CA TRP A 52 3.23 -4.33 -3.66
C TRP A 52 2.14 -5.13 -4.37
N TYR A 53 1.60 -4.60 -5.45
CA TYR A 53 0.51 -5.21 -6.20
C TYR A 53 0.39 -4.60 -7.59
N SER A 54 -0.42 -5.19 -8.45
CA SER A 54 -0.78 -4.59 -9.73
C SER A 54 -2.28 -4.58 -9.96
N ILE A 55 -2.73 -3.65 -10.80
CA ILE A 55 -4.10 -3.62 -11.31
C ILE A 55 -4.11 -3.33 -12.80
N LYS A 56 -5.18 -3.74 -13.47
CA LYS A 56 -5.49 -3.32 -14.84
C LYS A 56 -6.72 -2.42 -14.79
N ARG A 57 -6.64 -1.22 -15.36
CA ARG A 57 -7.76 -0.28 -15.46
C ARG A 57 -7.75 0.38 -16.83
N ALA A 58 -8.83 0.18 -17.58
CA ALA A 58 -8.90 0.56 -19.00
C ALA A 58 -7.69 0.02 -19.78
N SER A 59 -6.94 0.90 -20.44
CA SER A 59 -5.73 0.56 -21.22
C SER A 59 -4.43 0.57 -20.40
N ALA A 60 -4.49 0.81 -19.08
CA ALA A 60 -3.31 0.89 -18.23
C ALA A 60 -3.12 -0.36 -17.37
N HIS A 61 -1.88 -0.87 -17.33
CA HIS A 61 -1.41 -1.82 -16.34
C HIS A 61 -0.52 -1.07 -15.35
N ILE A 62 -0.96 -0.99 -14.10
CA ILE A 62 -0.32 -0.20 -13.05
C ILE A 62 0.34 -1.16 -12.08
N ILE A 63 1.63 -0.95 -11.80
CA ILE A 63 2.40 -1.70 -10.80
C ILE A 63 2.72 -0.76 -9.65
N VAL A 64 2.33 -1.15 -8.44
CA VAL A 64 2.64 -0.47 -7.19
C VAL A 64 3.76 -1.26 -6.50
N LEU A 65 4.84 -0.57 -6.14
CA LEU A 65 5.99 -1.13 -5.43
C LEU A 65 6.13 -0.51 -4.04
N ALA A 66 6.96 -1.12 -3.19
CA ALA A 66 7.09 -0.78 -1.78
C ALA A 66 8.52 -0.35 -1.39
N SER A 67 8.81 0.96 -1.42
CA SER A 67 10.14 1.53 -1.11
C SER A 67 10.71 1.13 0.25
N TYR A 68 9.84 0.73 1.18
CA TYR A 68 10.17 0.41 2.57
C TYR A 68 9.89 -1.06 2.92
N SER A 69 9.85 -1.92 1.90
CA SER A 69 9.82 -3.38 2.06
C SER A 69 11.08 -4.01 1.50
N ALA A 70 11.35 -5.26 1.85
CA ALA A 70 12.49 -6.00 1.31
C ALA A 70 12.35 -6.16 -0.21
N TYR A 71 13.37 -5.68 -0.94
CA TYR A 71 13.57 -6.01 -2.35
C TYR A 71 14.46 -7.23 -2.42
N GLY A 72 14.06 -8.25 -3.18
CA GLY A 72 14.93 -9.39 -3.44
C GLY A 72 16.27 -8.87 -3.96
N LYS A 73 17.35 -9.12 -3.20
CA LYS A 73 18.72 -8.99 -3.69
C LYS A 73 19.12 -10.35 -4.26
N TYR A 74 19.60 -10.33 -5.49
CA TYR A 74 20.30 -11.44 -6.11
C TYR A 74 21.57 -11.78 -5.31
#